data_AF-A0A371H6H8-F1
#
_entry.id   AF-A0A371H6H8-F1
#
_cell.length_a   1.000
_cell.length_b   1.000
_cell.length_c   1.000
_cell.angle_alpha   90.00
_cell.angle_beta   90.00
_cell.angle_gamma   90.00
#
_symmetry.space_group_name_H-M   'P 1'
#
loop_
_entity.id
_entity.type
_entity.pdbx_description
1 polymer ?
#
loop_
_entity_poly.entity_id
_entity_poly.type
_entity_poly.pdbx_seq_one_letter_code
_entity_poly.pdbx_strand_id
1 'polypeptide(L)'
;MWCTNPGVSNIHRENPHKHLKEFHVVCSTMRSQGIPEDYIKMKAFPFSLDEAVKDWLYLQSVLFNTREDMKHMFLEKFFPASRIATIRKEICGISQHSGKTLHEYWERFNKLYATSLHHQISEQLLIQYFYEGLMMMD
;
A
#
# COMPACT_ATOMS: atom_id res chain seq x y z
N MET A 1 26.75 -4.48 13.81
CA MET A 1 26.84 -4.81 12.37
C MET A 1 25.54 -4.40 11.74
N TRP A 2 25.57 -3.33 10.95
CA TRP A 2 24.41 -2.89 10.19
C TRP A 2 24.43 -3.79 8.96
N CYS A 3 23.58 -4.82 8.93
CA CYS A 3 23.32 -5.48 7.67
C CYS A 3 22.69 -4.41 6.78
N THR A 4 23.44 -3.95 5.78
CA THR A 4 22.93 -3.25 4.61
C THR A 4 21.78 -4.09 4.06
N ASN A 5 20.56 -3.75 4.48
CA ASN A 5 19.38 -4.19 3.78
C ASN A 5 19.53 -3.59 2.38
N PRO A 6 19.58 -4.39 1.30
CA PRO A 6 19.63 -3.83 -0.03
C PRO A 6 18.44 -2.89 -0.12
N GLY A 7 18.71 -1.62 -0.48
CA GLY A 7 17.66 -0.62 -0.63
C GLY A 7 16.49 -1.24 -1.38
N VAL A 8 15.28 -0.93 -0.94
CA VAL A 8 14.03 -1.39 -1.54
C VAL A 8 13.92 -0.74 -2.92
N SER A 9 14.72 -1.24 -3.86
CA SER A 9 14.90 -0.74 -5.21
C SER A 9 13.71 -1.14 -6.06
N ASN A 10 12.49 -0.73 -5.66
CA ASN A 10 11.28 -0.66 -6.48
C ASN A 10 10.03 -0.19 -5.74
N ILE A 11 10.06 0.93 -5.02
CA ILE A 11 8.83 1.57 -4.50
C ILE A 11 7.83 2.00 -5.60
N HIS A 12 8.24 1.97 -6.89
CA HIS A 12 7.31 2.08 -8.02
C HIS A 12 6.52 0.78 -8.32
N ARG A 13 6.98 -0.39 -7.87
CA ARG A 13 6.28 -1.68 -8.02
C ARG A 13 5.72 -2.24 -6.71
N GLU A 14 6.31 -1.94 -5.56
CA GLU A 14 5.81 -2.44 -4.28
C GLU A 14 4.62 -1.63 -3.75
N ASN A 15 3.71 -2.31 -3.07
CA ASN A 15 2.54 -1.70 -2.43
C ASN A 15 3.01 -0.85 -1.22
N PRO A 16 2.80 0.48 -1.21
CA PRO A 16 3.25 1.36 -0.11
C PRO A 16 2.73 0.92 1.28
N HIS A 17 1.56 0.28 1.34
CA HIS A 17 1.01 -0.25 2.57
C HIS A 17 1.73 -1.52 3.03
N LYS A 18 2.15 -2.39 2.09
CA LYS A 18 2.99 -3.55 2.39
C LYS A 18 4.31 -3.09 3.00
N HIS A 19 4.94 -2.09 2.38
CA HIS A 19 6.16 -1.46 2.90
C HIS A 19 5.97 -0.93 4.32
N LEU A 20 4.90 -0.17 4.58
CA LEU A 20 4.59 0.34 5.92
C LEU A 20 4.40 -0.78 6.96
N LYS A 21 3.79 -1.91 6.56
CA LYS A 21 3.58 -3.07 7.43
C LYS A 21 4.90 -3.78 7.76
N GLU A 22 5.74 -4.02 6.75
CA GLU A 22 7.06 -4.63 6.93
C GLU A 22 7.97 -3.73 7.76
N PHE A 23 7.98 -2.43 7.47
CA PHE A 23 8.71 -1.43 8.24
C PHE A 23 8.26 -1.40 9.71
N HIS A 24 6.95 -1.50 9.98
CA HIS A 24 6.44 -1.59 11.35
C HIS A 24 7.04 -2.78 12.10
N VAL A 25 7.05 -3.97 11.48
CA VAL A 25 7.61 -5.20 12.08
C VAL A 25 9.10 -5.02 12.37
N VAL A 26 9.87 -4.49 11.42
CA VAL A 26 11.30 -4.23 11.59
C VAL A 26 11.54 -3.29 12.77
N CYS A 27 10.87 -2.15 12.83
CA CYS A 27 11.06 -1.21 13.93
C CYS A 27 10.64 -1.77 15.30
N SER A 28 9.62 -2.63 15.36
CA SER A 28 9.22 -3.28 16.62
C SER A 28 10.31 -4.23 17.16
N THR A 29 11.19 -4.77 16.31
CA THR A 29 12.35 -5.56 16.75
C THR A 29 13.51 -4.72 17.29
N MET A 30 13.54 -3.41 17.00
CA MET A 30 14.64 -2.51 17.35
C MET A 30 14.40 -1.75 18.67
N ARG A 31 13.52 -2.25 19.55
CA ARG A 31 13.17 -1.58 20.80
C ARG A 31 14.40 -1.36 21.69
N SER A 32 14.61 -0.12 22.09
CA SER A 32 15.56 0.28 23.12
C SER A 32 14.83 0.78 24.36
N GLN A 33 15.35 0.47 25.55
CA GLN A 33 14.77 0.97 26.80
C GLN A 33 14.82 2.50 26.84
N GLY A 34 13.67 3.12 27.17
CA GLY A 34 13.55 4.57 27.35
C GLY A 34 13.31 5.38 26.07
N ILE A 35 13.30 4.77 24.87
CA ILE A 35 12.96 5.46 23.62
C ILE A 35 11.55 5.06 23.17
N PRO A 36 10.64 6.03 22.95
CA PRO A 36 9.34 5.74 22.37
C PRO A 36 9.48 5.09 20.99
N GLU A 37 8.76 4.00 20.75
CA GLU A 37 8.80 3.25 19.49
C GLU A 37 8.48 4.14 18.27
N ASP A 38 7.59 5.12 18.46
CA ASP A 38 7.19 6.07 17.43
C ASP A 38 8.33 7.02 17.03
N TYR A 39 9.22 7.34 17.97
CA TYR A 39 10.41 8.14 17.70
C TYR A 39 11.40 7.36 16.82
N ILE A 40 11.60 6.07 17.11
CA ILE A 40 12.44 5.17 16.31
C ILE A 40 11.88 5.06 14.90
N LYS A 41 10.57 4.79 14.76
CA LYS A 41 9.89 4.69 13.46
C LYS A 41 10.02 5.98 12.64
N MET A 42 9.84 7.14 13.26
CA MET A 42 9.97 8.43 12.60
C MET A 42 11.40 8.64 12.06
N LYS A 43 12.42 8.33 12.86
CA LYS A 43 13.82 8.51 12.44
C LYS A 43 14.30 7.46 11.44
N ALA A 44 13.78 6.24 11.51
CA ALA A 44 14.19 5.13 10.64
C ALA A 44 13.48 5.14 9.27
N PHE A 45 12.29 5.74 9.16
CA PHE A 45 11.48 5.66 7.94
C PHE A 45 12.17 6.19 6.68
N PRO A 46 12.87 7.35 6.69
CA PRO A 46 13.60 7.83 5.51
C PRO A 46 14.67 6.86 4.99
N PHE A 47 15.22 6.01 5.87
CA PHE A 47 16.25 5.02 5.50
C PHE A 47 15.66 3.76 4.86
N SER A 48 14.35 3.57 4.93
CA SER A 48 13.65 2.46 4.27
C SER A 48 13.28 2.77 2.81
N LEU A 49 13.51 4.00 2.36
CA LEU A 49 13.07 4.52 1.07
C LEU A 49 14.24 4.64 0.09
N ASP A 50 13.96 4.50 -1.20
CA ASP A 50 14.94 4.82 -2.24
C ASP A 50 15.30 6.32 -2.21
N GLU A 51 16.49 6.62 -2.71
CA GLU A 51 17.12 7.95 -2.62
C GLU A 51 16.23 9.09 -3.13
N ALA A 52 15.59 8.91 -4.30
CA ALA A 52 14.68 9.92 -4.85
C ALA A 52 13.46 10.21 -3.96
N VAL A 53 12.96 9.20 -3.24
CA VAL A 53 11.79 9.33 -2.37
C VAL A 53 12.17 9.84 -0.99
N LYS A 54 13.34 9.44 -0.52
CA LYS A 54 13.98 10.00 0.67
C LYS A 54 14.22 11.51 0.51
N ASP A 55 14.78 11.95 -0.62
CA ASP A 55 15.04 13.37 -0.90
C ASP A 55 13.75 14.19 -0.95
N TRP A 56 12.71 13.68 -1.62
CA TRP A 56 11.39 14.29 -1.60
C TRP A 56 10.83 14.37 -0.18
N LEU A 57 10.94 13.30 0.61
CA LEU A 57 10.42 13.27 1.99
C LEU A 57 11.13 14.29 2.88
N TYR A 58 12.45 14.48 2.73
CA TYR A 58 13.18 15.51 3.49
C TYR A 58 12.71 16.92 3.16
N LEU A 59 12.47 17.23 1.87
CA LEU A 59 11.93 18.52 1.46
C LEU A 59 10.55 18.79 2.06
N GLN A 60 9.72 17.74 2.15
CA GLN A 60 8.36 17.80 2.70
C GLN A 60 8.31 17.81 4.24
N SER A 61 9.29 17.19 4.91
CA SER A 61 9.36 17.09 6.38
C SER A 61 9.48 18.44 7.09
N VAL A 62 9.88 19.48 6.36
CA VAL A 62 9.90 20.87 6.86
C VAL A 62 8.49 21.41 7.09
N LEU A 63 7.49 20.88 6.36
CA LEU A 63 6.10 21.34 6.41
C LEU A 63 5.28 20.64 7.48
N PHE A 64 5.65 19.41 7.85
CA PHE A 64 4.91 18.60 8.82
C PHE A 64 5.85 17.73 9.65
N ASN A 65 5.70 17.79 10.97
CA ASN A 65 6.65 17.23 11.93
C ASN A 65 6.09 16.05 12.74
N THR A 66 4.87 15.57 12.45
CA THR A 66 4.30 14.41 13.15
C THR A 66 4.43 13.12 12.32
N ARG A 67 4.41 11.99 13.02
CA ARG A 67 4.42 10.65 12.41
C ARG A 67 3.23 10.44 11.48
N GLU A 68 2.05 10.92 11.88
CA GLU A 68 0.83 10.73 11.10
C GLU A 68 0.84 11.58 9.83
N ASP A 69 1.39 12.80 9.89
CA ASP A 69 1.58 13.62 8.69
C ASP A 69 2.56 12.96 7.72
N MET A 70 3.69 12.45 8.22
CA MET A 70 4.69 11.78 7.36
C MET A 70 4.09 10.56 6.64
N LYS A 71 3.28 9.75 7.32
CA LYS A 71 2.55 8.64 6.70
C LYS A 71 1.53 9.15 5.69
N HIS A 72 0.75 10.17 6.05
CA HIS A 72 -0.28 10.73 5.18
C HIS A 72 0.32 11.25 3.87
N MET A 73 1.37 12.06 3.94
CA MET A 73 2.06 12.58 2.76
C MET A 73 2.64 11.47 1.88
N PHE A 74 3.27 10.48 2.49
CA PHE A 74 3.81 9.33 1.77
C PHE A 74 2.69 8.58 1.02
N LEU A 75 1.57 8.30 1.69
CA LEU A 75 0.43 7.65 1.05
C LEU A 75 -0.20 8.51 -0.04
N GLU A 76 -0.36 9.82 0.17
CA GLU A 76 -0.91 10.73 -0.84
C GLU A 76 -0.06 10.78 -2.11
N LYS A 77 1.27 10.80 -1.96
CA LYS A 77 2.23 10.87 -3.07
C LYS A 77 2.27 9.58 -3.89
N PHE A 78 2.34 8.43 -3.23
CA PHE A 78 2.56 7.12 -3.89
C PHE A 78 1.26 6.34 -4.13
N PHE A 79 0.17 6.75 -3.48
CA PHE A 79 -1.15 6.16 -3.57
C PHE A 79 -2.26 7.23 -3.63
N PRO A 80 -2.22 8.11 -4.66
CA PRO A 80 -3.17 9.22 -4.76
C PRO A 80 -4.61 8.74 -4.94
N ALA A 81 -5.57 9.61 -4.62
CA ALA A 81 -7.00 9.35 -4.80
C ALA A 81 -7.36 8.93 -6.24
N SER A 82 -6.64 9.43 -7.26
CA SER A 82 -6.81 9.02 -8.66
C SER A 82 -6.49 7.54 -8.87
N ARG A 83 -5.42 7.01 -8.26
CA ARG A 83 -5.06 5.59 -8.32
C ARG A 83 -6.11 4.74 -7.61
N ILE A 84 -6.62 5.21 -6.47
CA ILE A 84 -7.71 4.55 -5.74
C ILE A 84 -8.98 4.50 -6.61
N ALA A 85 -9.32 5.59 -7.30
CA ALA A 85 -10.46 5.66 -8.20
C ALA A 85 -10.32 4.70 -9.39
N THR A 86 -9.11 4.59 -9.97
CA THR A 86 -8.82 3.61 -11.04
C THR A 86 -9.02 2.18 -10.55
N ILE A 87 -8.47 1.81 -9.39
CA ILE A 87 -8.62 0.46 -8.85
C ILE A 87 -10.09 0.15 -8.55
N ARG A 88 -10.84 1.11 -7.97
CA ARG A 88 -12.30 0.98 -7.78
C ARG A 88 -13.03 0.73 -9.10
N LYS A 89 -12.69 1.47 -10.15
CA LYS A 89 -13.28 1.31 -11.48
C LYS A 89 -12.96 -0.07 -12.07
N GLU A 90 -11.74 -0.56 -11.89
CA GLU A 90 -11.33 -1.90 -12.34
C GLU A 90 -12.06 -3.02 -11.58
N ILE A 91 -12.23 -2.88 -10.26
CA ILE A 91 -13.01 -3.83 -9.45
C ILE A 91 -14.48 -3.82 -9.86
N CYS A 92 -15.08 -2.65 -10.05
CA CYS A 92 -16.48 -2.53 -10.49
C CYS A 92 -16.72 -3.09 -11.90
N GLY A 93 -15.71 -3.00 -12.79
CA GLY A 93 -15.78 -3.50 -14.15
C GLY A 93 -15.28 -4.93 -14.32
N ILE A 94 -14.95 -5.64 -13.24
CA ILE A 94 -14.44 -7.00 -13.35
C ILE A 94 -15.56 -7.94 -13.77
N SER A 95 -15.29 -8.78 -14.77
CA SER A 95 -16.25 -9.77 -15.24
C SER A 95 -15.56 -11.08 -15.61
N GLN A 96 -16.28 -12.19 -15.46
CA GLN A 96 -15.85 -13.47 -15.98
C GLN A 96 -16.05 -13.45 -17.50
N HIS A 97 -14.94 -13.46 -18.23
CA HIS A 97 -14.96 -13.47 -19.68
C HIS A 97 -15.29 -14.86 -20.21
N SER A 98 -15.95 -14.95 -21.38
CA SER A 98 -16.21 -16.22 -22.05
C SER A 98 -14.90 -17.00 -22.29
N GLY A 99 -14.91 -18.29 -21.95
CA GLY A 99 -13.72 -19.14 -22.05
C GLY A 99 -12.68 -18.99 -20.93
N LYS A 100 -12.91 -18.13 -19.93
CA LYS A 100 -12.09 -18.06 -18.71
C LYS A 100 -12.71 -18.86 -17.57
N THR A 101 -11.86 -19.57 -16.83
CA THR A 101 -12.28 -20.35 -15.67
C THR A 101 -12.64 -19.44 -14.49
N LEU A 102 -13.49 -19.94 -13.59
CA LEU A 102 -13.80 -19.27 -12.33
C LEU A 102 -12.53 -18.98 -11.50
N HIS A 103 -11.55 -19.90 -11.55
CA HIS A 103 -10.27 -19.74 -10.87
C HIS A 103 -9.48 -18.54 -11.40
N GLU A 104 -9.33 -18.40 -12.73
CA GLU A 104 -8.65 -17.24 -13.34
C GLU A 104 -9.38 -15.91 -13.07
N TYR A 105 -10.70 -15.94 -12.94
CA TYR A 105 -11.48 -14.77 -12.52
C TYR A 105 -11.20 -14.41 -11.04
N TRP A 106 -11.26 -15.40 -10.14
CA TRP A 106 -10.98 -15.23 -8.72
C TRP A 106 -9.56 -14.70 -8.45
N GLU A 107 -8.57 -15.21 -9.18
CA GLU A 107 -7.19 -14.74 -9.06
C GLU A 107 -7.04 -13.27 -9.48
N ARG A 108 -7.69 -12.86 -10.58
CA ARG A 108 -7.72 -11.46 -11.03
C ARG A 108 -8.41 -10.56 -10.00
N PHE A 109 -9.55 -11.00 -9.47
CA PHE A 109 -10.27 -10.28 -8.42
C PHE A 109 -9.41 -10.08 -7.18
N ASN A 110 -8.79 -11.14 -6.67
CA ASN A 110 -7.92 -11.06 -5.50
C ASN A 110 -6.68 -10.19 -5.72
N LYS A 111 -6.13 -10.19 -6.92
CA LYS A 111 -5.00 -9.32 -7.26
C LYS A 111 -5.39 -7.85 -7.20
N LEU A 112 -6.58 -7.49 -7.72
CA LEU A 112 -7.12 -6.13 -7.64
C LEU A 112 -7.50 -5.75 -6.20
N TYR A 113 -8.06 -6.70 -5.45
CA TYR A 113 -8.35 -6.50 -4.02
C TYR A 113 -7.06 -6.28 -3.21
N ALA A 114 -6.00 -7.04 -3.47
CA ALA A 114 -4.72 -6.90 -2.77
C ALA A 114 -3.98 -5.60 -3.12
N THR A 115 -4.26 -4.98 -4.27
CA THR A 115 -3.74 -3.63 -4.59
C THR A 115 -4.59 -2.53 -3.96
N SER A 116 -5.88 -2.76 -3.71
CA SER A 116 -6.75 -1.88 -2.94
C SER A 116 -6.75 -2.24 -1.44
N LEU A 117 -5.82 -1.76 -0.63
CA LEU A 117 -5.85 -2.10 0.80
C LEU A 117 -6.28 -0.94 1.72
N HIS A 118 -7.44 -1.19 2.36
CA HIS A 118 -8.03 -0.60 3.58
C HIS A 118 -8.20 0.93 3.57
N HIS A 119 -9.33 1.52 3.18
CA HIS A 119 -10.56 1.62 4.01
C HIS A 119 -11.80 2.02 3.20
N GLN A 120 -11.73 1.93 1.87
CA GLN A 120 -12.62 2.72 1.01
C GLN A 120 -13.68 1.91 0.26
N ILE A 121 -13.61 0.58 0.26
CA ILE A 121 -14.64 -0.28 -0.33
C ILE A 121 -15.14 -1.22 0.76
N SER A 122 -16.44 -1.22 1.04
CA SER A 122 -17.01 -2.12 2.04
C SER A 122 -16.93 -3.56 1.55
N GLU A 123 -16.79 -4.50 2.48
CA GLU A 123 -16.81 -5.94 2.17
C GLU A 123 -18.09 -6.34 1.43
N GLN A 124 -19.23 -5.76 1.81
CA GLN A 124 -20.50 -5.93 1.12
C GLN A 124 -20.42 -5.53 -0.36
N LEU A 125 -19.80 -4.40 -0.66
CA LEU A 125 -19.66 -3.91 -2.03
C LEU A 125 -18.69 -4.76 -2.85
N LEU A 126 -17.65 -5.31 -2.23
CA LEU A 126 -16.75 -6.29 -2.87
C LEU A 126 -17.48 -7.58 -3.23
N ILE A 127 -18.29 -8.09 -2.30
CA ILE A 127 -19.12 -9.28 -2.55
C ILE A 127 -20.11 -9.01 -3.69
N GLN A 128 -20.75 -7.84 -3.69
CA GLN A 128 -21.67 -7.44 -4.74
C GLN A 128 -20.98 -7.40 -6.11
N TYR A 129 -19.86 -6.70 -6.25
CA TYR A 129 -19.10 -6.63 -7.51
C TYR A 129 -18.61 -8.00 -7.97
N PHE A 130 -18.22 -8.87 -7.03
CA PHE A 130 -17.81 -10.23 -7.35
C PHE A 130 -18.96 -11.03 -8.00
N TYR A 131 -20.17 -10.96 -7.45
CA TYR A 131 -21.34 -11.64 -8.00
C TYR A 131 -21.82 -11.01 -9.31
N GLU A 132 -21.86 -9.68 -9.42
CA GLU A 132 -22.20 -8.98 -10.66
C GLU A 132 -21.25 -9.40 -11.80
N GLY A 133 -19.94 -9.48 -11.54
CA GLY A 133 -18.96 -9.91 -12.52
C GLY A 133 -19.11 -11.37 -12.99
N LEU A 134 -19.71 -12.24 -12.17
CA LEU A 134 -20.06 -13.62 -12.56
C LEU A 134 -21.35 -13.69 -13.37
N MET A 135 -22.30 -12.80 -13.10
CA MET A 135 -23.63 -12.78 -13.70
C MET A 135 -23.67 -12.09 -15.07
N MET A 136 -22.61 -11.41 -15.49
CA MET A 136 -22.44 -10.82 -16.84
C MET A 136 -22.20 -11.88 -17.95
N MET A 137 -22.61 -13.14 -17.73
CA MET A 137 -22.58 -14.23 -18.72
C MET A 137 -23.81 -14.20 -19.66
N ASP A 138 -24.15 -13.02 -20.20
CA ASP A 138 -25.12 -12.90 -21.29
C ASP A 138 -24.41 -12.73 -22.65
#